data_AF-A0A940R6D1-F1
#
_entry.id   AF-A0A940R6D1-F1
#
_cell.length_a   1.000
_cell.length_b   1.000
_cell.length_c   1.000
_cell.angle_alpha   90.00
_cell.angle_beta   90.00
_cell.angle_gamma   90.00
#
_symmetry.space_group_name_H-M   'P 1'
#
loop_
_entity.id
_entity.type
_entity.pdbx_description
1 polymer ?
#
loop_
_entity_poly.entity_id
_entity_poly.type
_entity_poly.pdbx_seq_one_letter_code
_entity_poly.pdbx_strand_id
1 'polypeptide(L)'
;MKVSTNELLLALRAPGAGWLAALICALDEALQDPDFGAPQRDLVRALLDQARVPSAVAEAANERLAQFERTVEELHALVVLPPADTVVPMRPKLTLCGGTA
;
A
#
# COMPACT_ATOMS: atom_id res chain seq x y z
N MET A 1 -13.55 16.07 13.77
CA MET A 1 -14.21 14.86 14.31
C MET A 1 -13.22 14.12 15.20
N LYS A 2 -13.53 13.84 16.46
CA LYS A 2 -12.75 12.90 17.29
C LYS A 2 -13.44 11.54 17.17
N VAL A 3 -13.11 10.78 16.14
CA VAL A 3 -13.48 9.35 16.06
C VAL A 3 -12.68 8.63 17.13
N SER A 4 -13.33 7.79 17.95
CA SER A 4 -12.58 7.03 18.96
C SER A 4 -11.71 5.98 18.28
N THR A 5 -10.51 5.72 18.80
CA THR A 5 -9.59 4.70 18.25
C THR A 5 -10.28 3.35 18.04
N ASN A 6 -11.24 3.01 18.91
CA ASN A 6 -12.01 1.76 18.81
C ASN A 6 -12.98 1.72 17.62
N GLU A 7 -13.63 2.85 17.30
CA GLU A 7 -14.51 2.93 16.13
C GLU A 7 -13.73 2.83 14.82
N LEU A 8 -12.54 3.43 14.77
CA LEU A 8 -11.64 3.32 13.62
C LEU A 8 -11.19 1.88 13.40
N LEU A 9 -10.75 1.20 14.46
CA LEU A 9 -10.35 -0.20 14.40
C LEU A 9 -11.51 -1.13 14.01
N LEU A 10 -12.74 -0.81 14.42
CA LEU A 10 -13.93 -1.54 14.01
C LEU A 10 -14.23 -1.32 12.53
N ALA A 11 -14.15 -0.07 12.04
CA ALA A 11 -14.34 0.24 10.62
C ALA A 11 -13.31 -0.47 9.73
N LEU A 12 -12.05 -0.56 10.18
CA LEU A 12 -10.97 -1.25 9.48
C LEU A 12 -11.16 -2.78 9.39
N ARG A 13 -12.04 -3.38 10.20
CA ARG A 13 -12.37 -4.81 10.12
C ARG A 13 -13.36 -5.15 9.01
N ALA A 14 -14.02 -4.17 8.41
CA ALA A 14 -14.99 -4.44 7.36
C ALA A 14 -14.29 -4.95 6.07
N PRO A 15 -14.84 -5.98 5.40
CA PRO A 15 -14.34 -6.40 4.10
C PRO A 15 -14.55 -5.25 3.10
N GLY A 16 -13.45 -4.70 2.56
CA GLY A 16 -13.45 -3.50 1.71
C GLY A 16 -12.86 -2.25 2.39
N ALA A 17 -12.53 -2.29 3.68
CA ALA A 17 -11.91 -1.17 4.39
C ALA A 17 -10.45 -0.90 4.00
N GLY A 18 -9.88 -1.66 3.05
CA GLY A 18 -8.50 -1.47 2.59
C GLY A 18 -8.21 -0.05 2.10
N TRP A 19 -9.17 0.57 1.39
CA TRP A 19 -9.04 1.97 0.95
C TRP A 19 -9.05 2.97 2.10
N LEU A 20 -9.85 2.70 3.14
CA LEU A 20 -9.84 3.52 4.35
C LEU A 20 -8.50 3.40 5.08
N ALA A 21 -7.96 2.18 5.18
CA ALA A 21 -6.65 1.93 5.76
C ALA A 21 -5.55 2.69 5.00
N ALA A 22 -5.53 2.58 3.67
CA ALA A 22 -4.57 3.25 2.81
C ALA A 22 -4.65 4.78 2.95
N LEU A 23 -5.86 5.35 3.01
CA LEU A 23 -6.06 6.78 3.21
C LEU A 23 -5.52 7.25 4.56
N ILE A 24 -5.74 6.49 5.64
CA ILE A 24 -5.24 6.82 6.98
C ILE A 24 -3.71 6.80 6.99
N CYS A 25 -3.09 5.78 6.40
CA CYS A 25 -1.63 5.71 6.29
C CYS A 25 -1.06 6.89 5.50
N ALA A 26 -1.65 7.21 4.34
CA ALA A 26 -1.21 8.34 3.53
C ALA A 26 -1.33 9.69 4.26
N LEU A 27 -2.40 9.88 5.05
CA LEU A 27 -2.55 11.09 5.88
C LEU A 27 -1.54 11.14 7.03
N ASP A 28 -1.23 10.01 7.66
CA ASP A 28 -0.22 9.93 8.72
C ASP A 28 1.18 10.25 8.18
N GLU A 29 1.53 9.72 7.01
CA GLU A 29 2.77 10.06 6.30
C GLU A 29 2.81 11.54 5.90
N ALA A 30 1.72 12.08 5.37
CA ALA A 30 1.64 13.50 5.01
C ALA A 30 1.85 14.41 6.23
N LEU A 31 1.40 14.02 7.43
CA LEU A 31 1.65 14.80 8.65
C LEU A 31 3.11 14.83 9.08
N GLN A 32 3.94 13.90 8.59
CA GLN A 32 5.38 13.88 8.81
C GLN A 32 6.14 14.77 7.81
N ASP A 33 5.50 15.18 6.71
CA ASP A 33 6.07 16.04 5.68
C ASP A 33 6.11 17.51 6.16
N PRO A 34 7.28 18.17 6.22
CA PRO A 34 7.38 19.57 6.60
C PRO A 34 6.65 20.53 5.65
N ASP A 35 6.46 20.17 4.39
CA ASP A 35 5.76 20.98 3.39
C ASP A 35 4.23 20.85 3.49
N PHE A 36 3.73 19.84 4.21
CA PHE A 36 2.30 19.64 4.47
C PHE A 36 1.81 20.46 5.68
N GLY A 37 1.83 21.77 5.50
CA GLY A 37 1.47 22.77 6.51
C GLY A 37 -0.02 22.98 6.73
N ALA A 38 -0.34 24.04 7.49
CA ALA A 38 -1.71 24.47 7.75
C ALA A 38 -2.58 24.68 6.49
N PRO A 39 -2.10 25.34 5.41
CA PRO A 39 -2.96 25.62 4.27
C PRO A 39 -3.37 24.34 3.52
N GLN A 40 -2.48 23.34 3.41
CA GLN A 40 -2.82 22.06 2.80
C GLN A 40 -3.85 21.29 3.62
N ARG A 41 -3.73 21.32 4.95
CA ARG A 41 -4.71 20.70 5.86
C ARG A 41 -6.08 21.35 5.79
N ASP A 42 -6.14 22.68 5.63
CA ASP A 42 -7.39 23.40 5.46
C ASP A 42 -8.08 23.03 4.13
N LEU A 43 -7.31 22.83 3.07
CA LEU A 43 -7.84 22.34 1.79
C LEU A 43 -8.42 20.92 1.92
N VAL A 44 -7.69 20.00 2.57
CA VAL A 44 -8.20 18.63 2.80
C VAL A 44 -9.48 18.67 3.63
N ARG A 45 -9.53 19.52 4.66
CA ARG A 45 -10.73 19.68 5.49
C ARG A 45 -11.91 20.22 4.69
N ALA A 46 -11.70 21.23 3.85
CA ALA A 46 -12.74 21.76 2.99
C ALA A 46 -13.31 20.69 2.02
N LEU A 47 -12.46 19.81 1.49
CA LEU A 47 -12.88 18.69 0.64
C LEU A 47 -13.71 17.65 1.42
N LEU A 48 -13.31 17.33 2.64
CA LEU A 48 -14.06 16.42 3.52
C LEU A 48 -15.42 17.00 3.91
N ASP A 49 -15.48 18.29 4.25
CA ASP A 49 -16.72 18.98 4.63
C ASP A 49 -17.71 19.05 3.45
N GLN A 50 -17.22 19.16 2.21
CA GLN A 50 -18.06 19.15 1.01
C GLN A 50 -18.51 17.74 0.60
N ALA A 51 -17.94 16.69 1.18
CA ALA A 51 -18.14 15.29 0.82
C ALA A 51 -18.01 15.00 -0.69
N ARG A 52 -17.26 15.86 -1.41
CA ARG A 52 -17.10 15.81 -2.86
C ARG A 52 -15.74 16.32 -3.26
N VAL A 53 -15.05 15.54 -4.10
CA VAL A 53 -13.80 15.96 -4.72
C VAL A 53 -14.11 16.64 -6.05
N PRO A 54 -13.62 17.86 -6.32
CA PRO A 54 -13.75 18.52 -7.61
C PRO A 54 -13.18 17.66 -8.74
N SER A 55 -13.83 17.63 -9.91
CA SER A 55 -13.43 16.75 -11.02
C SER A 55 -11.98 16.99 -11.47
N ALA A 56 -11.57 18.26 -11.58
CA ALA A 56 -10.20 18.61 -11.95
C ALA A 56 -9.16 18.06 -10.96
N VAL A 57 -9.50 18.00 -9.66
CA VAL A 57 -8.61 17.43 -8.64
C VAL A 57 -8.55 15.91 -8.78
N ALA A 58 -9.69 15.26 -9.03
CA ALA A 58 -9.76 13.82 -9.25
C ALA A 58 -8.98 13.41 -10.52
N GLU A 59 -9.12 14.14 -11.61
CA GLU A 59 -8.39 13.93 -12.86
C GLU A 59 -6.87 14.06 -12.64
N ALA A 60 -6.43 15.14 -12.01
CA ALA A 60 -5.00 15.36 -11.73
C ALA A 60 -4.43 14.32 -10.74
N ALA A 61 -5.25 13.77 -9.84
CA ALA A 61 -4.84 12.70 -8.94
C ALA A 61 -4.71 11.36 -9.69
N ASN A 62 -5.67 11.05 -10.56
CA ASN A 62 -5.64 9.84 -11.39
C ASN A 62 -4.45 9.85 -12.36
N GLU A 63 -4.14 10.99 -12.98
CA GLU A 63 -2.97 11.12 -13.85
C GLU A 63 -1.66 10.88 -13.09
N ARG A 64 -1.54 11.44 -11.88
CA ARG A 64 -0.38 11.19 -11.01
C ARG A 64 -0.27 9.73 -10.58
N LEU A 65 -1.40 9.08 -10.27
CA LEU A 65 -1.41 7.66 -9.94
C LEU A 65 -0.95 6.81 -11.12
N ALA A 66 -1.45 7.07 -12.33
CA ALA A 66 -1.04 6.36 -13.54
C ALA A 66 0.43 6.59 -13.90
N GLN A 67 0.99 7.76 -13.57
CA GLN A 67 2.43 8.01 -13.70
C GLN A 67 3.24 7.23 -12.66
N PHE A 68 2.76 7.19 -11.41
CA PHE A 68 3.40 6.42 -10.35
C PHE A 68 3.42 4.92 -10.66
N GLU A 69 2.30 4.35 -11.11
CA GLU A 69 2.21 2.94 -11.52
C GLU A 69 3.24 2.59 -12.59
N ARG A 70 3.36 3.43 -13.64
CA ARG A 70 4.38 3.27 -14.68
C ARG A 70 5.79 3.30 -14.11
N THR A 71 6.10 4.25 -13.24
CA THR A 71 7.42 4.34 -12.61
C THR A 71 7.72 3.12 -11.73
N VAL A 72 6.73 2.58 -11.03
CA VAL A 72 6.89 1.34 -10.25
C VAL A 72 7.14 0.13 -11.15
N GLU A 73 6.43 0.01 -12.27
CA GLU A 73 6.66 -1.05 -13.26
C GLU A 73 8.09 -0.99 -13.84
N GLU A 74 8.54 0.21 -14.22
CA GLU A 74 9.90 0.44 -14.70
C GLU A 74 10.96 0.07 -13.65
N LEU A 75 10.76 0.51 -12.40
CA LEU A 75 11.64 0.15 -11.28
C LEU A 75 11.66 -1.36 -11.03
N HIS A 76 10.50 -2.02 -11.07
CA HIS A 76 10.41 -3.46 -10.90
C HIS A 76 11.17 -4.20 -12.01
N ALA A 77 11.06 -3.76 -13.26
CA ALA A 77 11.81 -4.33 -14.38
C ALA A 77 13.34 -4.20 -14.21
N LEU A 78 13.81 -3.16 -13.52
CA LEU A 78 15.24 -2.96 -13.20
C LEU A 78 15.72 -3.80 -12.01
N VAL A 79 14.84 -4.12 -11.06
CA VAL A 79 15.16 -4.83 -9.81
C VAL A 79 15.01 -6.35 -9.94
N VAL A 80 14.13 -6.84 -10.83
CA VAL A 80 14.01 -8.28 -11.10
C VAL A 80 15.26 -8.75 -11.87
N LEU A 81 16.25 -9.21 -11.12
CA LEU A 81 17.29 -10.08 -11.67
C LEU A 81 16.62 -11.30 -12.30
N PRO A 82 17.11 -11.81 -13.45
CA PRO A 82 16.66 -13.10 -13.97
C PRO A 82 16.78 -14.13 -12.85
N PRO A 83 15.84 -15.09 -12.73
CA PRO A 83 15.92 -16.10 -11.70
C PRO A 83 17.31 -16.73 -11.78
N ALA A 84 18.12 -16.55 -10.74
CA ALA A 84 19.36 -17.27 -10.62
C ALA A 84 19.00 -18.74 -10.80
N ASP A 85 19.62 -19.41 -11.79
CA ASP A 85 19.42 -20.83 -12.03
C ASP A 85 19.42 -21.53 -10.68
N THR A 86 18.23 -21.97 -10.25
CA THR A 86 18.08 -22.62 -8.96
C THR A 86 18.84 -23.92 -9.09
N VAL A 87 20.08 -23.95 -8.61
CA VAL A 87 20.84 -25.18 -8.45
C VAL A 87 20.01 -26.03 -7.52
N VAL A 88 19.24 -26.96 -8.09
CA VAL A 88 18.39 -27.87 -7.33
C VAL A 88 19.32 -28.63 -6.40
N PRO A 89 19.27 -28.43 -5.07
CA PRO A 89 20.12 -29.19 -4.18
C PRO A 89 19.72 -30.66 -4.34
N MET A 90 20.65 -31.47 -4.84
CA MET A 90 20.44 -32.89 -5.07
C MET A 90 20.05 -33.52 -3.74
N ARG A 91 18.77 -33.87 -3.57
CA ARG A 91 18.27 -34.44 -2.32
C ARG A 91 19.03 -35.73 -2.05
N PRO A 92 19.72 -35.87 -0.90
CA PRO A 92 20.41 -37.10 -0.57
C PRO A 92 19.38 -38.23 -0.50
N LYS A 93 19.64 -39.33 -1.21
CA LYS A 93 18.80 -40.53 -1.16
C LYS A 93 18.92 -41.14 0.23
N LEU A 94 17.89 -40.97 1.05
CA LEU A 94 17.75 -41.71 2.30
C LEU A 94 17.33 -43.15 1.96
N THR A 95 18.25 -44.09 2.09
CA THR A 95 17.96 -45.52 1.99
C THR A 95 17.43 -45.99 3.34
N LEU A 96 16.17 -46.44 3.38
CA LEU A 96 15.57 -47.01 4.58
C LEU A 96 16.09 -48.46 4.76
N CYS A 97 17.00 -48.67 5.71
CA CYS A 97 17.42 -50.01 6.12
C CYS A 97 16.38 -50.60 7.07
N GLY A 98 15.33 -51.22 6.51
CA GLY A 98 14.41 -52.06 7.28
C GLY A 98 15.10 -53.38 7.64
N GLY A 99 15.50 -53.54 8.90
CA GLY A 99 15.94 -54.82 9.44
C GLY A 99 14.75 -55.67 9.87
N THR A 100 14.63 -56.86 9.29
CA THR A 100 13.78 -57.94 9.82
C THR A 100 14.62 -59.21 9.91
N ALA A 101 15.10 -59.53 11.11
CA ALA A 101 15.35 -60.88 11.64
C ALA A 101 15.69 -60.76 13.12
#